data_AF-A0A3C0I5T6-F1
#
_entry.id   AF-A0A3C0I5T6-F1
#
_cell.length_a   1.000
_cell.length_b   1.000
_cell.length_c   1.000
_cell.angle_alpha   90.00
_cell.angle_beta   90.00
_cell.angle_gamma   90.00
#
_symmetry.space_group_name_H-M   'P 1'
#
loop_
_entity.id
_entity.type
_entity.pdbx_description
1 polymer ?
#
loop_
_entity_poly.entity_id
_entity_poly.type
_entity_poly.pdbx_seq_one_letter_code
_entity_poly.pdbx_strand_id
1 'polypeptide(L)'
;MLNIIKEYHDLLDSDASLENVDRTVALIEYILGIQWTEQLSLQIAAHREGLMAEMEEVVLFQEQLDNDFKQYFHFYVMKYPELGQVKEITSPHAHRVLKVFLTLVFFPQLMECDGFPLKSKYSLFLDTCLVLFHQAYFALLPELKTDTPEKKVLLLAFKAFANQVPRETDRYDLLGLYYEAVEDYGQVADCHQKVLRLTHSDAHEFMTVLQTLWSFLVEQERFREALCVLLETYPRVLRRDLEEFNELILMTFELQGKHYQALLKGTYQSENWHQGLEGYAA
;
A
#
# COMPACT_ATOMS: atom_id res chain seq x y z
N MET A 1 -4.58 28.68 -4.43
CA MET A 1 -3.83 27.65 -5.19
C MET A 1 -3.29 26.69 -4.17
N LEU A 2 -3.65 25.41 -4.26
CA LEU A 2 -3.21 24.40 -3.29
C LEU A 2 -1.68 24.27 -3.42
N ASN A 3 -0.96 24.39 -2.31
CA ASN A 3 0.47 24.09 -2.31
C ASN A 3 0.63 22.57 -2.18
N ILE A 4 0.79 21.88 -3.31
CA ILE A 4 0.85 20.42 -3.40
C ILE A 4 1.87 19.83 -2.43
N ILE A 5 3.07 20.43 -2.38
CA ILE A 5 4.17 19.94 -1.52
C ILE A 5 3.78 20.09 -0.05
N LYS A 6 3.20 21.22 0.33
CA LYS A 6 2.74 21.43 1.71
C LYS A 6 1.62 20.45 2.07
N GLU A 7 0.60 20.31 1.22
CA GLU A 7 -0.53 19.41 1.49
C GLU A 7 -0.06 17.95 1.60
N TYR A 8 0.87 17.54 0.74
CA TYR A 8 1.49 16.21 0.80
C TYR A 8 2.23 15.98 2.13
N HIS A 9 3.05 16.93 2.58
CA HIS A 9 3.72 16.83 3.89
C HIS A 9 2.74 16.84 5.05
N ASP A 10 1.73 17.71 5.01
CA ASP A 10 0.68 17.77 6.03
C ASP A 10 -0.09 16.43 6.11
N LEU A 11 -0.25 15.71 4.99
CA LEU A 11 -0.86 14.38 4.95
C LEU A 11 0.08 13.27 5.43
N LEU A 12 1.37 13.35 5.10
CA LEU A 12 2.38 12.39 5.58
C LEU A 12 2.51 12.40 7.10
N ASP A 13 2.47 13.59 7.71
CA ASP A 13 2.63 13.77 9.15
C ASP A 13 1.33 13.57 9.93
N SER A 14 0.22 13.24 9.24
CA SER A 14 -1.10 13.11 9.85
C SER A 14 -1.48 11.66 10.17
N ASP A 15 -2.19 11.49 11.28
CA ASP A 15 -2.79 10.20 11.63
C ASP A 15 -3.77 9.72 10.55
N ALA A 16 -3.92 8.40 10.46
CA ALA A 16 -4.86 7.81 9.52
C ALA A 16 -6.30 8.19 9.86
N SER A 17 -7.02 8.82 8.92
CA SER A 17 -8.43 9.17 9.11
C SER A 17 -9.23 9.14 7.82
N LEU A 18 -10.55 8.96 7.90
CA LEU A 18 -11.43 9.02 6.73
C LEU A 18 -11.39 10.38 6.03
N GLU A 19 -11.18 11.46 6.78
CA GLU A 19 -10.97 12.80 6.23
C GLU A 19 -9.67 12.86 5.43
N ASN A 20 -8.58 12.28 5.95
CA ASN A 20 -7.30 12.24 5.26
C ASN A 20 -7.32 11.33 4.03
N VAL A 21 -8.14 10.26 4.01
CA VAL A 21 -8.43 9.50 2.78
C VAL A 21 -9.05 10.42 1.72
N ASP A 22 -10.11 11.16 2.08
CA ASP A 22 -10.79 12.08 1.15
C ASP A 22 -9.85 13.20 0.66
N ARG A 23 -9.04 13.78 1.56
CA ARG A 23 -8.02 14.80 1.22
C ARG A 23 -6.93 14.25 0.31
N THR A 24 -6.44 13.03 0.56
CA THR A 24 -5.40 12.41 -0.27
C THR A 24 -5.94 12.12 -1.68
N VAL A 25 -7.19 11.63 -1.80
CA VAL A 25 -7.83 11.48 -3.13
C VAL A 25 -7.92 12.83 -3.84
N ALA A 26 -8.37 13.89 -3.16
CA ALA A 26 -8.48 15.22 -3.76
C ALA A 26 -7.11 15.78 -4.20
N LEU A 27 -6.05 15.53 -3.42
CA LEU A 27 -4.68 15.90 -3.80
C LEU A 27 -4.23 15.17 -5.06
N ILE A 28 -4.52 13.87 -5.18
CA ILE A 28 -4.19 13.08 -6.36
C ILE A 28 -4.95 13.59 -7.59
N GLU A 29 -6.26 13.83 -7.46
CA GLU A 29 -7.09 14.43 -8.51
C GLU A 29 -6.53 15.80 -8.96
N TYR A 30 -6.03 16.60 -8.02
CA TYR A 30 -5.42 17.90 -8.31
C TYR A 30 -4.07 17.78 -9.04
N ILE A 31 -3.20 16.86 -8.61
CA ILE A 31 -1.91 16.58 -9.27
C ILE A 31 -2.16 16.17 -10.72
N LEU A 32 -3.12 15.27 -10.95
CA LEU A 32 -3.50 14.82 -12.29
C LEU A 32 -4.05 15.97 -13.13
N GLY A 33 -4.93 16.79 -12.55
CA GLY A 33 -5.48 17.99 -13.21
C GLY A 33 -4.38 18.92 -13.71
N ILE A 34 -3.36 19.21 -12.89
CA ILE A 34 -2.23 20.06 -13.29
C ILE A 34 -1.44 19.41 -14.43
N GLN A 35 -1.06 18.14 -14.28
CA GLN A 35 -0.25 17.45 -15.28
C GLN A 35 -0.95 17.38 -16.65
N TRP A 36 -2.27 17.19 -16.65
CA TRP A 36 -3.07 17.27 -17.88
C TRP A 36 -3.05 18.67 -18.49
N THR A 37 -3.25 19.73 -17.69
CA THR A 37 -3.23 21.11 -18.22
C THR A 37 -1.86 21.51 -18.77
N GLU A 38 -0.77 21.03 -18.18
CA GLU A 38 0.59 21.27 -18.66
C GLU A 38 0.88 20.52 -19.97
N GLN A 39 0.48 19.25 -20.08
CA GLN A 39 0.57 18.49 -21.33
C GLN A 39 -0.21 19.13 -22.47
N LEU A 40 -1.46 19.52 -22.21
CA LEU A 40 -2.29 20.25 -23.17
C LEU A 40 -1.59 21.54 -23.62
N SER A 41 -1.04 22.31 -22.68
CA SER A 41 -0.31 23.53 -22.99
C SER A 41 0.95 23.29 -23.83
N LEU A 42 1.68 22.19 -23.58
CA LEU A 42 2.86 21.80 -24.36
C LEU A 42 2.52 21.33 -25.78
N GLN A 43 1.42 20.57 -25.94
CA GLN A 43 0.92 20.17 -27.26
C GLN A 43 0.48 21.38 -28.09
N ILE A 44 -0.28 22.30 -27.46
CA ILE A 44 -0.70 23.58 -28.07
C ILE A 44 0.52 24.45 -28.44
N ALA A 45 1.54 24.50 -27.59
CA ALA A 45 2.76 25.26 -27.87
C ALA A 45 3.61 24.66 -29.00
N ALA A 46 3.61 23.32 -29.14
CA ALA A 46 4.34 22.61 -30.19
C ALA A 46 3.66 22.70 -31.58
N HIS A 47 2.34 22.91 -31.62
CA HIS A 47 1.53 22.89 -32.86
C HIS A 47 1.06 24.27 -33.30
N ARG A 48 1.81 25.33 -32.97
CA ARG A 48 1.43 26.74 -33.13
C ARG A 48 1.33 27.24 -34.60
N GLU A 49 0.53 26.59 -35.42
CA GLU A 49 0.01 27.03 -36.73
C GLU A 49 -1.40 26.42 -37.01
N GLY A 50 -2.36 26.43 -36.07
CA GLY A 50 -3.67 25.81 -36.36
C GLY A 50 -4.86 25.98 -35.38
N LEU A 51 -5.00 27.12 -34.70
CA LEU A 51 -5.90 27.37 -33.54
C LEU A 51 -7.40 26.93 -33.57
N MET A 52 -7.98 26.48 -34.69
CA MET A 52 -9.40 26.09 -34.77
C MET A 52 -9.64 24.58 -34.92
N ALA A 53 -8.66 23.81 -35.42
CA ALA A 53 -8.73 22.33 -35.43
C ALA A 53 -8.40 21.75 -34.03
N GLU A 54 -7.73 22.54 -33.19
CA GLU A 54 -7.13 22.13 -31.92
C GLU A 54 -8.15 22.03 -30.76
N MET A 55 -9.23 22.82 -30.77
CA MET A 55 -10.31 22.66 -29.77
C MET A 55 -11.10 21.36 -29.99
N GLU A 56 -11.26 20.91 -31.24
CA GLU A 56 -11.88 19.61 -31.54
C GLU A 56 -10.98 18.45 -31.06
N GLU A 57 -9.67 18.54 -31.22
CA GLU A 57 -8.72 17.49 -30.81
C GLU A 57 -8.65 17.32 -29.28
N VAL A 58 -8.69 18.42 -28.53
CA VAL A 58 -8.76 18.38 -27.05
C VAL A 58 -10.07 17.77 -26.55
N VAL A 59 -11.20 18.13 -27.17
CA VAL A 59 -12.51 17.54 -26.84
C VAL A 59 -12.55 16.06 -27.20
N LEU A 60 -12.02 15.67 -28.38
CA LEU A 60 -11.89 14.27 -28.81
C LEU A 60 -11.02 13.46 -27.85
N PHE A 61 -9.90 14.01 -27.38
CA PHE A 61 -9.03 13.32 -26.43
C PHE A 61 -9.68 13.17 -25.05
N GLN A 62 -10.41 14.19 -24.58
CA GLN A 62 -11.17 14.11 -23.32
C GLN A 62 -12.32 13.09 -23.42
N GLU A 63 -13.05 13.05 -24.54
CA GLU A 63 -14.04 12.01 -24.83
C GLU A 63 -13.42 10.63 -24.93
N GLN A 64 -12.21 10.52 -25.48
CA GLN A 64 -11.47 9.27 -25.57
C GLN A 64 -11.02 8.77 -24.19
N LEU A 65 -10.51 9.64 -23.32
CA LEU A 65 -10.21 9.31 -21.91
C LEU A 65 -11.46 8.89 -21.13
N ASP A 66 -12.58 9.59 -21.31
CA ASP A 66 -13.86 9.20 -20.72
C ASP A 66 -14.33 7.83 -21.23
N ASN A 67 -14.13 7.55 -22.51
CA ASN A 67 -14.45 6.26 -23.10
C ASN A 67 -13.51 5.16 -22.63
N ASP A 68 -12.20 5.41 -22.54
CA ASP A 68 -11.21 4.48 -22.02
C ASP A 68 -11.52 4.18 -20.55
N PHE A 69 -11.80 5.21 -19.75
CA PHE A 69 -12.24 5.06 -18.36
C PHE A 69 -13.51 4.20 -18.26
N LYS A 70 -14.53 4.47 -19.08
CA LYS A 70 -15.75 3.64 -19.12
C LYS A 70 -15.48 2.21 -19.54
N GLN A 71 -14.58 2.00 -20.51
CA GLN A 71 -14.20 0.66 -20.99
C GLN A 71 -13.43 -0.12 -19.92
N TYR A 72 -12.42 0.50 -19.30
CA TYR A 72 -11.70 -0.12 -18.19
C TYR A 72 -12.62 -0.38 -17.00
N PHE A 73 -13.48 0.59 -16.64
CA PHE A 73 -14.43 0.38 -15.55
C PHE A 73 -15.38 -0.77 -15.87
N HIS A 74 -15.89 -0.84 -17.10
CA HIS A 74 -16.71 -1.97 -17.55
C HIS A 74 -15.93 -3.30 -17.48
N PHE A 75 -14.67 -3.33 -17.92
CA PHE A 75 -13.81 -4.51 -17.82
C PHE A 75 -13.63 -4.97 -16.37
N TYR A 76 -13.36 -4.05 -15.44
CA TYR A 76 -13.21 -4.38 -14.02
C TYR A 76 -14.54 -4.81 -13.38
N VAL A 77 -15.67 -4.20 -13.74
CA VAL A 77 -16.99 -4.67 -13.27
C VAL A 77 -17.31 -6.07 -13.79
N MET A 78 -16.94 -6.40 -15.03
CA MET A 78 -17.11 -7.73 -15.60
C MET A 78 -16.19 -8.77 -14.94
N LYS A 79 -14.96 -8.38 -14.62
CA LYS A 79 -13.97 -9.25 -13.95
C LYS A 79 -14.26 -9.45 -12.47
N TYR A 80 -14.84 -8.43 -11.81
CA TYR A 80 -15.10 -8.39 -10.38
C TYR A 80 -16.55 -7.92 -10.12
N PRO A 81 -17.51 -8.84 -10.07
CA PRO A 81 -18.94 -8.51 -9.89
C PRO A 81 -19.23 -7.69 -8.63
N GLU A 82 -18.39 -7.79 -7.60
CA GLU A 82 -18.47 -7.02 -6.36
C GLU A 82 -18.41 -5.51 -6.63
N LEU A 83 -17.66 -5.08 -7.65
CA LEU A 83 -17.58 -3.67 -8.03
C LEU A 83 -18.93 -3.13 -8.55
N GLY A 84 -19.70 -3.99 -9.24
CA GLY A 84 -21.07 -3.69 -9.65
C GLY A 84 -22.00 -3.53 -8.44
N GLN A 85 -21.85 -4.38 -7.43
CA GLN A 85 -22.64 -4.32 -6.20
C GLN A 85 -22.34 -3.05 -5.40
N VAL A 86 -21.07 -2.69 -5.23
CA VAL A 86 -20.68 -1.45 -4.50
C VAL A 86 -21.23 -0.20 -5.19
N LYS A 87 -21.30 -0.19 -6.53
CA LYS A 87 -21.86 0.93 -7.30
C LYS A 87 -23.35 1.17 -7.01
N GLU A 88 -24.10 0.14 -6.66
CA GLU A 88 -25.53 0.24 -6.32
C GLU A 88 -25.75 0.69 -4.87
N ILE A 89 -24.71 0.64 -4.02
CA ILE A 89 -24.78 1.04 -2.61
C ILE A 89 -24.55 2.55 -2.50
N THR A 90 -25.53 3.25 -1.92
CA THR A 90 -25.49 4.72 -1.74
C THR A 90 -24.80 5.18 -0.45
N SER A 91 -23.96 4.33 0.15
CA SER A 91 -23.32 4.63 1.43
C SER A 91 -22.07 5.52 1.25
N PRO A 92 -21.72 6.38 2.24
CA PRO A 92 -20.48 7.15 2.20
C PRO A 92 -19.23 6.27 2.07
N HIS A 93 -19.23 5.09 2.70
CA HIS A 93 -18.13 4.12 2.62
C HIS A 93 -17.99 3.52 1.22
N ALA A 94 -19.11 3.14 0.58
CA ALA A 94 -19.10 2.63 -0.79
C ALA A 94 -18.50 3.66 -1.77
N HIS A 95 -18.86 4.94 -1.63
CA HIS A 95 -18.29 6.01 -2.44
C HIS A 95 -16.77 6.17 -2.23
N ARG A 96 -16.30 6.14 -0.98
CA ARG A 96 -14.86 6.19 -0.67
C ARG A 96 -14.11 5.01 -1.22
N VAL A 97 -14.64 3.80 -1.05
CA VAL A 97 -14.04 2.57 -1.60
C VAL A 97 -13.94 2.66 -3.13
N LEU A 98 -14.98 3.13 -3.81
CA LEU A 98 -14.93 3.33 -5.26
C LEU A 98 -13.87 4.35 -5.66
N LYS A 99 -13.77 5.49 -4.97
CA LYS A 99 -12.72 6.47 -5.21
C LYS A 99 -11.33 5.89 -5.03
N VAL A 100 -11.06 5.22 -3.90
CA VAL A 100 -9.77 4.57 -3.62
C VAL A 100 -9.46 3.53 -4.68
N PHE A 101 -10.44 2.70 -5.06
CA PHE A 101 -10.29 1.70 -6.11
C PHE A 101 -9.91 2.33 -7.44
N LEU A 102 -10.65 3.36 -7.88
CA LEU A 102 -10.34 4.07 -9.12
C LEU A 102 -8.93 4.66 -9.08
N THR A 103 -8.58 5.34 -7.98
CA THR A 103 -7.27 5.98 -7.80
C THR A 103 -6.12 4.98 -7.85
N LEU A 104 -6.20 3.90 -7.07
CA LEU A 104 -5.09 2.95 -6.92
C LEU A 104 -4.98 1.94 -8.08
N VAL A 105 -6.08 1.60 -8.74
CA VAL A 105 -6.08 0.55 -9.79
C VAL A 105 -5.85 1.11 -11.19
N PHE A 106 -6.46 2.26 -11.52
CA PHE A 106 -6.47 2.75 -12.89
C PHE A 106 -5.33 3.70 -13.20
N PHE A 107 -5.05 4.62 -12.28
CA PHE A 107 -4.15 5.73 -12.61
C PHE A 107 -2.70 5.33 -12.80
N PRO A 108 -2.12 4.34 -12.08
CA PRO A 108 -0.76 3.91 -12.39
C PRO A 108 -0.60 3.35 -13.80
N GLN A 109 -1.64 2.72 -14.38
CA GLN A 109 -1.62 2.26 -15.78
C GLN A 109 -1.69 3.42 -16.78
N LEU A 110 -2.44 4.48 -16.47
CA LEU A 110 -2.50 5.69 -17.29
C LEU A 110 -1.16 6.45 -17.33
N MET A 111 -0.33 6.28 -16.30
CA MET A 111 1.01 6.87 -16.24
C MET A 111 1.99 6.17 -17.20
N GLU A 112 1.75 4.92 -17.60
CA GLU A 112 2.59 4.22 -18.58
C GLU A 112 2.38 4.71 -20.03
N CYS A 113 1.44 5.63 -20.27
CA CYS A 113 1.24 6.25 -21.57
C CYS A 113 2.41 7.21 -21.91
N ASP A 114 2.94 7.11 -23.13
CA ASP A 114 4.11 7.85 -23.67
C ASP A 114 4.05 9.39 -23.52
N GLY A 115 2.88 9.96 -23.21
CA GLY A 115 2.71 11.39 -22.94
C GLY A 115 3.17 11.84 -21.56
N PHE A 116 3.27 10.94 -20.57
CA PHE A 116 3.59 11.30 -19.19
C PHE A 116 5.11 11.49 -19.01
N PRO A 117 5.59 12.60 -18.41
CA PRO A 117 7.02 12.85 -18.25
C PRO A 117 7.63 11.92 -17.20
N LEU A 118 7.91 10.67 -17.59
CA LEU A 118 8.59 9.66 -16.78
C LEU A 118 10.10 9.73 -17.03
N LYS A 119 10.83 10.31 -16.06
CA LYS A 119 12.27 10.03 -15.92
C LYS A 119 12.70 9.55 -14.54
N SER A 120 11.84 9.61 -13.52
CA SER A 120 12.10 8.96 -12.24
C SER A 120 11.09 7.85 -12.01
N LYS A 121 11.57 6.65 -11.68
CA LYS A 121 10.77 5.49 -11.25
C LYS A 121 10.00 5.72 -9.94
N TYR A 122 10.13 6.92 -9.38
CA TYR A 122 9.51 7.42 -8.17
C TYR A 122 9.12 8.87 -8.42
N SER A 123 7.83 9.16 -8.36
CA SER A 123 7.27 10.50 -8.54
C SER A 123 6.44 10.85 -7.32
N LEU A 124 6.28 12.15 -7.05
CA LEU A 124 5.38 12.65 -6.01
C LEU A 124 3.98 12.02 -6.11
N PHE A 125 3.54 11.71 -7.33
CA PHE A 125 2.29 11.01 -7.58
C PHE A 125 2.27 9.60 -6.97
N LEU A 126 3.30 8.78 -7.23
CA LEU A 126 3.41 7.44 -6.63
C LEU A 126 3.46 7.53 -5.11
N ASP A 127 4.23 8.47 -4.57
CA ASP A 127 4.30 8.69 -3.12
C ASP A 127 2.92 9.03 -2.54
N THR A 128 2.16 9.88 -3.23
CA THR A 128 0.79 10.23 -2.80
C THR A 128 -0.16 9.03 -2.88
N CYS A 129 0.01 8.15 -3.88
CA CYS A 129 -0.73 6.87 -3.94
C CYS A 129 -0.37 5.92 -2.80
N LEU A 130 0.91 5.86 -2.39
CA LEU A 130 1.34 5.10 -1.21
C LEU A 130 0.69 5.66 0.07
N VAL A 131 0.65 6.98 0.22
CA VAL A 131 -0.08 7.63 1.33
C VAL A 131 -1.57 7.25 1.29
N LEU A 132 -2.21 7.29 0.13
CA LEU A 132 -3.62 6.89 0.00
C LEU A 132 -3.84 5.43 0.41
N PHE A 133 -2.94 4.53 -0.01
CA PHE A 133 -3.00 3.14 0.40
C PHE A 133 -2.96 3.02 1.93
N HIS A 134 -1.97 3.64 2.59
CA HIS A 134 -1.81 3.56 4.04
C HIS A 134 -3.01 4.16 4.79
N GLN A 135 -3.47 5.34 4.35
CA GLN A 135 -4.64 6.01 4.91
C GLN A 135 -5.89 5.12 4.79
N ALA A 136 -6.11 4.52 3.61
CA ALA A 136 -7.25 3.63 3.39
C ALA A 136 -7.12 2.32 4.18
N TYR A 137 -5.91 1.78 4.33
CA TYR A 137 -5.65 0.57 5.10
C TYR A 137 -5.95 0.76 6.58
N PHE A 138 -5.46 1.85 7.18
CA PHE A 138 -5.61 2.08 8.63
C PHE A 138 -6.92 2.77 9.03
N ALA A 139 -7.54 3.57 8.16
CA ALA A 139 -8.74 4.31 8.51
C ALA A 139 -10.02 3.81 7.82
N LEU A 140 -9.95 3.36 6.57
CA LEU A 140 -11.14 2.95 5.83
C LEU A 140 -11.45 1.46 6.00
N LEU A 141 -10.45 0.59 5.89
CA LEU A 141 -10.64 -0.86 5.97
C LEU A 141 -11.27 -1.33 7.31
N PRO A 142 -10.89 -0.80 8.50
CA PRO A 142 -11.48 -1.24 9.77
C PRO A 142 -12.96 -0.86 9.93
N GLU A 143 -13.41 0.19 9.26
CA GLU A 143 -14.82 0.65 9.27
C GLU A 143 -15.72 -0.27 8.44
N LEU A 144 -15.14 -1.14 7.59
CA LEU A 144 -15.88 -2.05 6.74
C LEU A 144 -16.17 -3.35 7.48
N LYS A 145 -17.44 -3.74 7.51
CA LYS A 145 -17.85 -5.03 8.07
C LYS A 145 -17.24 -6.18 7.27
N THR A 146 -16.97 -7.29 7.96
CA THR A 146 -16.52 -8.54 7.36
C THR A 146 -17.49 -9.00 6.27
N ASP A 147 -16.94 -9.55 5.19
CA ASP A 147 -17.66 -10.11 4.03
C ASP A 147 -18.55 -9.15 3.22
N THR A 148 -18.38 -7.84 3.38
CA THR A 148 -19.06 -6.84 2.54
C THR A 148 -18.43 -6.71 1.15
N PRO A 149 -19.22 -6.39 0.11
CA PRO A 149 -18.66 -6.12 -1.23
C PRO A 149 -17.70 -4.93 -1.20
N GLU A 150 -17.93 -3.93 -0.34
CA GLU A 150 -17.00 -2.80 -0.13
C GLU A 150 -15.62 -3.28 0.32
N LYS A 151 -15.54 -4.16 1.34
CA LYS A 151 -14.27 -4.70 1.81
C LYS A 151 -13.56 -5.49 0.71
N LYS A 152 -14.29 -6.31 -0.05
CA LYS A 152 -13.72 -7.10 -1.16
C LYS A 152 -13.15 -6.21 -2.26
N VAL A 153 -13.85 -5.15 -2.66
CA VAL A 153 -13.37 -4.20 -3.67
C VAL A 153 -12.15 -3.44 -3.18
N LEU A 154 -12.12 -3.02 -1.91
CA LEU A 154 -10.96 -2.32 -1.34
C LEU A 154 -9.73 -3.23 -1.30
N LEU A 155 -9.87 -4.47 -0.82
CA LEU A 155 -8.79 -5.45 -0.81
C LEU A 155 -8.28 -5.79 -2.22
N LEU A 156 -9.18 -5.82 -3.21
CA LEU A 156 -8.80 -5.97 -4.60
C LEU A 156 -7.96 -4.79 -5.10
N ALA A 157 -8.33 -3.55 -4.75
CA ALA A 157 -7.54 -2.36 -5.07
C ALA A 157 -6.14 -2.45 -4.49
N PHE A 158 -6.02 -2.82 -3.22
CA PHE A 158 -4.75 -2.97 -2.52
C PHE A 158 -3.84 -3.98 -3.22
N LYS A 159 -4.36 -5.17 -3.54
CA LYS A 159 -3.60 -6.19 -4.26
C LYS A 159 -3.18 -5.72 -5.66
N ALA A 160 -4.10 -5.11 -6.40
CA ALA A 160 -3.84 -4.67 -7.77
C ALA A 160 -2.77 -3.57 -7.81
N PHE A 161 -2.84 -2.61 -6.89
CA PHE A 161 -1.86 -1.53 -6.77
C PHE A 161 -0.49 -2.04 -6.32
N ALA A 162 -0.44 -2.86 -5.27
CA ALA A 162 0.82 -3.40 -4.77
C ALA A 162 1.63 -4.11 -5.88
N ASN A 163 0.95 -4.91 -6.72
CA ASN A 163 1.60 -5.59 -7.85
C ASN A 163 2.15 -4.65 -8.94
N GLN A 164 1.69 -3.40 -9.01
CA GLN A 164 2.14 -2.39 -9.97
C GLN A 164 3.28 -1.53 -9.41
N VAL A 165 3.54 -1.55 -8.10
CA VAL A 165 4.62 -0.75 -7.49
C VAL A 165 5.98 -1.21 -8.05
N PRO A 166 6.80 -0.30 -8.62
CA PRO A 166 8.03 -0.68 -9.31
C PRO A 166 9.13 -1.21 -8.37
N ARG A 167 9.26 -0.61 -7.18
CA ARG A 167 10.27 -1.00 -6.20
C ARG A 167 9.82 -2.26 -5.46
N GLU A 168 10.66 -3.29 -5.50
CA GLU A 168 10.27 -4.62 -5.02
C GLU A 168 10.07 -4.68 -3.50
N THR A 169 10.85 -3.94 -2.72
CA THR A 169 10.66 -3.87 -1.26
C THR A 169 9.26 -3.36 -0.94
N ASP A 170 8.90 -2.21 -1.51
CA ASP A 170 7.64 -1.53 -1.22
C ASP A 170 6.45 -2.35 -1.75
N ARG A 171 6.62 -3.02 -2.90
CA ARG A 171 5.65 -4.02 -3.39
C ARG A 171 5.38 -5.11 -2.36
N TYR A 172 6.43 -5.70 -1.79
CA TYR A 172 6.26 -6.79 -0.82
C TYR A 172 5.74 -6.30 0.53
N ASP A 173 6.09 -5.09 0.96
CA ASP A 173 5.51 -4.48 2.16
C ASP A 173 3.99 -4.29 2.01
N LEU A 174 3.54 -3.73 0.88
CA LEU A 174 2.11 -3.54 0.59
C LEU A 174 1.36 -4.87 0.40
N LEU A 175 2.00 -5.86 -0.23
CA LEU A 175 1.43 -7.21 -0.32
C LEU A 175 1.32 -7.87 1.06
N GLY A 176 2.28 -7.64 1.96
CA GLY A 176 2.23 -8.08 3.36
C GLY A 176 0.97 -7.56 4.05
N LEU A 177 0.71 -6.25 3.97
CA LEU A 177 -0.50 -5.63 4.50
C LEU A 177 -1.78 -6.21 3.87
N TYR A 178 -1.79 -6.42 2.56
CA TYR A 178 -2.93 -7.07 1.91
C TYR A 178 -3.17 -8.49 2.46
N TYR A 179 -2.12 -9.30 2.60
CA TYR A 179 -2.22 -10.67 3.11
C TYR A 179 -2.63 -10.73 4.57
N GLU A 180 -2.19 -9.76 5.38
CA GLU A 180 -2.64 -9.59 6.76
C GLU A 180 -4.16 -9.33 6.79
N ALA A 181 -4.65 -8.41 5.95
CA ALA A 181 -6.07 -8.09 5.91
C ALA A 181 -6.98 -9.20 5.37
N VAL A 182 -6.44 -10.17 4.64
CA VAL A 182 -7.14 -11.42 4.25
C VAL A 182 -6.80 -12.61 5.14
N GLU A 183 -6.08 -12.38 6.25
CA GLU A 183 -5.70 -13.38 7.26
C GLU A 183 -4.86 -14.55 6.69
N ASP A 184 -4.10 -14.31 5.62
CA ASP A 184 -3.16 -15.28 5.05
C ASP A 184 -1.76 -15.08 5.64
N TYR A 185 -1.60 -15.46 6.91
CA TYR A 185 -0.36 -15.29 7.67
C TYR A 185 0.85 -16.06 7.10
N GLY A 186 0.61 -17.08 6.27
CA GLY A 186 1.67 -17.74 5.52
C GLY A 186 2.30 -16.78 4.50
N GLN A 187 1.45 -16.14 3.71
CA GLN A 187 1.90 -15.17 2.71
C GLN A 187 2.46 -13.88 3.32
N VAL A 188 2.00 -13.47 4.52
CA VAL A 188 2.59 -12.34 5.27
C VAL A 188 4.06 -12.63 5.61
N ALA A 189 4.35 -13.80 6.18
CA ALA A 189 5.73 -14.22 6.48
C ALA A 189 6.60 -14.23 5.22
N ASP A 190 6.09 -14.77 4.11
CA ASP A 190 6.81 -14.82 2.84
C ASP A 190 7.12 -13.42 2.29
N CYS A 191 6.21 -12.45 2.47
CA CYS A 191 6.45 -11.07 2.08
C CYS A 191 7.55 -10.43 2.92
N HIS A 192 7.46 -10.50 4.25
CA HIS A 192 8.51 -9.99 5.13
C HIS A 192 9.88 -10.65 4.87
N GLN A 193 9.91 -11.95 4.59
CA GLN A 193 11.16 -12.63 4.24
C GLN A 193 11.76 -12.13 2.92
N LYS A 194 10.93 -11.82 1.92
CA LYS A 194 11.40 -11.23 0.66
C LYS A 194 11.96 -9.82 0.88
N VAL A 195 11.29 -8.99 1.67
CA VAL A 195 11.77 -7.64 2.03
C VAL A 195 13.14 -7.75 2.71
N LEU A 196 13.28 -8.59 3.73
CA LEU A 196 14.57 -8.80 4.43
C LEU A 196 15.70 -9.29 3.50
N ARG A 197 15.39 -10.10 2.49
CA ARG A 197 16.38 -10.55 1.50
C ARG A 197 16.82 -9.43 0.56
N LEU A 198 15.92 -8.51 0.22
CA LEU A 198 16.18 -7.37 -0.66
C LEU A 198 16.88 -6.22 0.08
N THR A 199 16.62 -6.02 1.37
CA THR A 199 17.24 -4.97 2.17
C THR A 199 18.71 -5.28 2.44
N HIS A 200 19.62 -4.40 2.01
CA HIS A 200 21.06 -4.56 2.24
C HIS A 200 21.39 -4.43 3.74
N SER A 201 22.37 -5.18 4.24
CA SER A 201 22.77 -5.15 5.66
C SER A 201 23.26 -3.78 6.15
N ASP A 202 23.81 -2.98 5.23
CA ASP A 202 24.27 -1.62 5.52
C ASP A 202 23.15 -0.59 5.54
N ALA A 203 21.94 -0.95 5.07
CA ALA A 203 20.79 -0.06 5.07
C ALA A 203 20.36 0.26 6.50
N HIS A 204 20.02 1.52 6.75
CA HIS A 204 19.59 1.98 8.06
C HIS A 204 18.34 1.25 8.58
N GLU A 205 17.48 0.77 7.67
CA GLU A 205 16.25 0.04 7.97
C GLU A 205 16.45 -1.48 8.16
N PHE A 206 17.67 -2.01 7.98
CA PHE A 206 17.90 -3.47 7.98
C PHE A 206 17.47 -4.15 9.28
N MET A 207 17.85 -3.60 10.43
CA MET A 207 17.46 -4.16 11.73
C MET A 207 15.96 -4.04 11.97
N THR A 208 15.34 -2.94 11.56
CA THR A 208 13.87 -2.76 11.64
C THR A 208 13.15 -3.82 10.83
N VAL A 209 13.55 -4.06 9.57
CA VAL A 209 12.95 -5.08 8.71
C VAL A 209 13.11 -6.49 9.30
N LEU A 210 14.29 -6.80 9.85
CA LEU A 210 14.54 -8.07 10.53
C LEU A 210 13.62 -8.23 11.76
N GLN A 211 13.52 -7.19 12.58
CA GLN A 211 12.67 -7.16 13.76
C GLN A 211 11.19 -7.32 13.40
N THR A 212 10.70 -6.68 12.34
CA THR A 212 9.31 -6.85 11.88
C THR A 212 9.00 -8.31 11.55
N LEU A 213 9.86 -8.99 10.77
CA LEU A 213 9.67 -10.42 10.47
C LEU A 213 9.76 -11.28 11.74
N TRP A 214 10.74 -10.99 12.61
CA TRP A 214 10.93 -11.72 13.85
C TRP A 214 9.72 -11.59 14.79
N SER A 215 9.24 -10.36 15.03
CA SER A 215 8.07 -10.07 15.87
C SER A 215 6.83 -10.77 15.33
N PHE A 216 6.59 -10.67 14.01
CA PHE A 216 5.47 -11.36 13.37
C PHE A 216 5.52 -12.88 13.62
N LEU A 217 6.67 -13.53 13.44
CA LEU A 217 6.80 -14.96 13.68
C LEU A 217 6.61 -15.33 15.16
N VAL A 218 7.10 -14.49 16.07
CA VAL A 218 6.95 -14.68 17.52
C VAL A 218 5.50 -14.52 17.97
N GLU A 219 4.79 -13.53 17.46
CA GLU A 219 3.36 -13.29 17.72
C GLU A 219 2.49 -14.44 17.24
N GLN A 220 2.87 -15.08 16.13
CA GLN A 220 2.24 -16.30 15.63
C GLN A 220 2.75 -17.58 16.33
N GLU A 221 3.53 -17.44 17.41
CA GLU A 221 4.15 -18.54 18.18
C GLU A 221 5.05 -19.48 17.35
N ARG A 222 5.51 -19.03 16.19
CA ARG A 222 6.42 -19.74 15.28
C ARG A 222 7.88 -19.55 15.71
N PHE A 223 8.17 -19.77 17.00
CA PHE A 223 9.49 -19.51 17.60
C PHE A 223 10.65 -20.20 16.88
N ARG A 224 10.43 -21.43 16.39
CA ARG A 224 11.44 -22.17 15.63
C ARG A 224 11.82 -21.44 14.34
N GLU A 225 10.83 -20.92 13.63
CA GLU A 225 11.04 -20.20 12.37
C GLU A 225 11.67 -18.83 12.63
N ALA A 226 11.25 -18.14 13.69
CA ALA A 226 11.90 -16.91 14.14
C ALA A 226 13.40 -17.12 14.40
N LEU A 227 13.76 -18.21 15.10
CA LEU A 227 15.16 -18.57 15.35
C LEU A 227 15.90 -18.93 14.05
N CYS A 228 15.28 -19.69 13.15
CA CYS A 228 15.88 -20.00 11.85
C CYS A 228 16.19 -18.73 11.04
N VAL A 229 15.26 -17.78 10.98
CA VAL A 229 15.46 -16.49 10.31
C VAL A 229 16.66 -15.73 10.90
N LEU A 230 16.76 -15.66 12.24
CA LEU A 230 17.90 -15.02 12.88
C LEU A 230 19.20 -15.72 12.48
N LEU A 231 19.30 -17.04 12.67
CA LEU A 231 20.52 -17.80 12.36
C LEU A 231 20.94 -17.72 10.89
N GLU A 232 19.99 -17.73 9.96
CA GLU A 232 20.24 -17.54 8.52
C GLU A 232 20.70 -16.11 8.19
N THR A 233 20.24 -15.12 8.96
CA THR A 233 20.57 -13.71 8.78
C THR A 233 21.91 -13.33 9.42
N TYR A 234 22.35 -14.05 10.46
CA TYR A 234 23.59 -13.77 11.20
C TYR A 234 24.82 -13.43 10.33
N PRO A 235 25.12 -14.14 9.22
CA PRO A 235 26.28 -13.83 8.37
C PRO A 235 26.22 -12.44 7.71
N ARG A 236 25.03 -11.82 7.64
CA ARG A 236 24.80 -10.50 7.05
C ARG A 236 24.85 -9.39 8.10
N VAL A 237 24.75 -9.70 9.39
CA VAL A 237 24.64 -8.70 10.46
C VAL A 237 25.97 -7.98 10.64
N LEU A 238 25.92 -6.65 10.66
CA LEU A 238 27.10 -5.84 10.88
C LEU A 238 27.50 -5.84 12.34
N ARG A 239 28.79 -5.61 12.60
CA ARG A 239 29.33 -5.57 13.96
C ARG A 239 28.60 -4.59 14.89
N ARG A 240 28.14 -3.45 14.36
CA ARG A 240 27.42 -2.42 15.12
C ARG A 240 26.04 -2.89 15.61
N ASP A 241 25.43 -3.86 14.92
CA ASP A 241 24.07 -4.34 15.16
C ASP A 241 24.08 -5.70 15.91
N LEU A 242 25.26 -6.27 16.19
CA LEU A 242 25.40 -7.59 16.82
C LEU A 242 24.81 -7.68 18.22
N GLU A 243 24.84 -6.59 18.99
CA GLU A 243 24.28 -6.57 20.35
C GLU A 243 22.76 -6.75 20.31
N GLU A 244 22.07 -5.86 19.60
CA GLU A 244 20.63 -5.92 19.35
C GLU A 244 20.20 -7.25 18.71
N PHE A 245 20.96 -7.73 17.72
CA PHE A 245 20.69 -9.03 17.10
C PHE A 245 20.78 -10.21 18.10
N ASN A 246 21.77 -10.20 19.00
CA ASN A 246 21.91 -11.24 20.03
C ASN A 246 20.76 -11.17 21.05
N GLU A 247 20.25 -9.98 21.36
CA GLU A 247 19.07 -9.81 22.21
C GLU A 247 17.84 -10.48 21.59
N LEU A 248 17.62 -10.36 20.28
CA LEU A 248 16.54 -11.07 19.58
C LEU A 248 16.65 -12.59 19.74
N ILE A 249 17.86 -13.15 19.63
CA ILE A 249 18.08 -14.59 19.84
C ILE A 249 17.72 -14.99 21.28
N LEU A 250 18.22 -14.26 22.27
CA LEU A 250 17.97 -14.56 23.68
C LEU A 250 16.47 -14.44 24.00
N MET A 251 15.82 -13.38 23.52
CA MET A 251 14.40 -13.15 23.67
C MET A 251 13.56 -14.27 23.04
N THR A 252 13.98 -14.79 21.88
CA THR A 252 13.31 -15.95 21.25
C THR A 252 13.30 -17.17 22.17
N PHE A 253 14.45 -17.50 22.78
CA PHE A 253 14.53 -18.63 23.72
C PHE A 253 13.71 -18.40 24.99
N GLU A 254 13.71 -17.18 25.53
CA GLU A 254 12.92 -16.83 26.70
C GLU A 254 11.41 -16.99 26.44
N LEU A 255 10.92 -16.43 25.32
CA LEU A 255 9.51 -16.50 24.93
C LEU A 255 9.08 -17.94 24.65
N GLN A 256 9.89 -18.71 23.92
CA GLN A 256 9.65 -20.13 23.69
C GLN A 256 9.59 -20.92 25.01
N GLY A 257 10.50 -20.64 25.95
CA GLY A 257 10.52 -21.26 27.27
C GLY A 257 9.27 -20.96 28.09
N LYS A 258 8.82 -19.69 28.10
CA LYS A 258 7.57 -19.26 28.77
C LYS A 258 6.36 -19.96 28.16
N HIS A 259 6.26 -20.00 26.83
CA HIS A 259 5.18 -20.67 26.11
C HIS A 259 5.10 -22.16 26.47
N TYR A 260 6.22 -22.90 26.43
CA TYR A 260 6.22 -24.31 26.83
C TYR A 260 5.86 -24.54 28.31
N GLN A 261 6.31 -23.66 29.22
CA GLN A 261 5.91 -23.76 30.62
C GLN A 261 4.41 -23.53 30.82
N ALA A 262 3.82 -22.59 30.08
CA ALA A 262 2.38 -22.33 30.13
C ALA A 262 1.57 -23.55 29.63
N LEU A 263 2.02 -24.18 28.53
CA LEU A 263 1.43 -25.42 28.02
C LEU A 263 1.48 -26.55 29.06
N LEU A 264 2.65 -26.76 29.69
CA LEU A 264 2.82 -27.81 30.71
C LEU A 264 1.96 -27.59 31.95
N LYS A 265 1.72 -26.33 32.34
CA LYS A 265 0.89 -25.97 33.49
C LYS A 265 -0.62 -26.01 33.17
N GLY A 266 -1.00 -26.21 31.91
CA GLY A 266 -2.39 -26.11 31.46
C GLY A 266 -2.99 -24.70 31.63
N THR A 267 -2.14 -23.69 31.80
CA THR A 267 -2.54 -22.28 31.94
C THR A 267 -2.51 -21.55 30.60
N TYR A 268 -2.13 -22.24 29.53
CA TYR A 268 -2.10 -21.68 28.20
C TYR A 268 -3.53 -21.51 27.67
N GLN A 269 -3.96 -20.26 27.60
CA GLN A 269 -5.06 -19.85 26.75
C GLN A 269 -4.39 -19.22 25.53
N SER A 270 -4.61 -19.80 24.35
CA SER A 270 -4.27 -19.14 23.09
C SER A 270 -5.15 -17.90 23.02
N GLU A 271 -4.62 -16.77 23.48
CA GLU A 271 -5.16 -15.48 23.14
C GLU A 271 -4.78 -15.29 21.69
N ASN A 272 -5.75 -15.35 20.77
CA ASN A 272 -5.55 -14.78 19.44
C ASN A 272 -5.30 -13.29 19.65
N TRP A 273 -4.02 -12.90 19.73
CA TRP A 273 -3.57 -11.53 19.92
C TRP A 273 -3.94 -10.72 18.66
N HIS A 274 -5.16 -10.17 18.63
CA HIS A 274 -5.61 -9.22 17.59
C HIS A 274 -5.16 -7.78 17.89
N GLN A 275 -3.97 -7.58 18.47
CA GLN A 275 -3.42 -6.25 18.74
C GLN A 275 -2.08 -6.02 18.03
N GLY A 276 -2.09 -6.15 16.70
CA GLY A 276 -1.14 -5.42 15.88
C GLY A 276 -1.74 -4.04 15.61
N LEU A 277 -1.31 -3.00 16.34
CA LEU A 277 -1.24 -1.60 15.86
C LEU A 277 -0.87 -0.53 16.93
N GLU A 278 -0.77 -0.83 18.22
CA GLU A 278 -0.44 0.21 19.22
C GLU A 278 1.07 0.47 19.44
N GLY A 279 1.96 -0.21 18.70
CA GLY A 279 3.39 -0.23 19.01
C GLY A 279 4.35 0.61 18.15
N TYR A 280 3.92 1.16 17.01
CA TYR A 280 4.83 1.83 16.05
C TYR A 280 4.65 3.36 16.00
N ALA A 281 4.21 3.98 17.10
CA ALA A 281 4.25 5.42 17.28
C ALA A 281 5.09 5.74 18.53
N ALA A 282 6.41 5.80 18.37
CA ALA A 282 7.34 6.47 19.27
C ALA A 282 8.57 6.96 18.48
#